data_AF-A0A839W024-F1
#
_entry.id   AF-A0A839W024-F1
#
_cell.length_a   1.000
_cell.length_b   1.000
_cell.length_c   1.000
_cell.angle_alpha   90.00
_cell.angle_beta   90.00
_cell.angle_gamma   90.00
#
_symmetry.space_group_name_H-M   'P 1'
#
loop_
_entity.id
_entity.type
_entity.pdbx_description
1 polymer ?
#
loop_
_entity_poly.entity_id
_entity_poly.type
_entity_poly.pdbx_seq_one_letter_code
_entity_poly.pdbx_strand_id
1 'polypeptide(L)'
;MPGNPFYRSSFWFVLRREALKRDGYHCTVEGCQTPTHALHVDHIQTRPRGATGPTSADVLPNLRTLCGNHDRMVKEGASGRRGNGGQLIVRGCDASGRPLDPNHPWNKRGA
;
A
#
# COMPACT_ATOMS: atom_id res chain seq x y z
N MET A 1 -14.33 -13.53 -12.38
CA MET A 1 -14.80 -13.64 -10.98
C MET A 1 -15.60 -12.40 -10.64
N PRO A 2 -16.79 -12.49 -10.01
CA PRO A 2 -17.46 -11.30 -9.51
C PRO A 2 -16.52 -10.59 -8.53
N GLY A 3 -16.29 -9.29 -8.72
CA GLY A 3 -15.50 -8.52 -7.76
C GLY A 3 -16.16 -8.58 -6.39
N ASN A 4 -15.36 -8.76 -5.33
CA ASN A 4 -15.88 -8.85 -3.96
C ASN A 4 -16.77 -7.61 -3.66
N PRO A 5 -18.05 -7.80 -3.27
CA PRO A 5 -19.02 -6.71 -3.15
C PRO A 5 -18.62 -5.68 -2.09
N PHE A 6 -17.81 -6.06 -1.10
CA PHE A 6 -17.26 -5.13 -0.11
C PHE A 6 -16.62 -3.89 -0.75
N TYR A 7 -15.82 -4.05 -1.80
CA TYR A 7 -15.11 -2.94 -2.45
C TYR A 7 -16.02 -2.02 -3.28
N ARG A 8 -17.31 -2.35 -3.41
CA ARG A 8 -18.34 -1.51 -4.03
C ARG A 8 -19.31 -0.94 -2.99
N SER A 9 -19.12 -1.25 -1.72
CA SER A 9 -19.98 -0.78 -0.64
C SER A 9 -19.74 0.70 -0.33
N SER A 10 -20.79 1.39 0.13
CA SER A 10 -20.68 2.75 0.67
C SER A 10 -19.69 2.84 1.82
N PHE A 11 -19.68 1.82 2.68
CA PHE A 11 -18.74 1.69 3.79
C PHE A 11 -17.28 1.78 3.31
N TRP A 12 -16.91 0.99 2.31
CA TRP A 12 -15.57 1.04 1.74
C TRP A 12 -15.25 2.39 1.12
N PHE A 13 -16.19 3.02 0.41
CA PHE A 13 -15.95 4.33 -0.18
C PHE A 13 -15.70 5.43 0.86
N VAL A 14 -16.44 5.42 1.97
CA VAL A 14 -16.22 6.35 3.09
C VAL A 14 -14.85 6.08 3.72
N LEU A 15 -14.57 4.82 4.08
CA LEU A 15 -13.31 4.46 4.72
C LEU A 15 -12.10 4.77 3.83
N ARG A 16 -12.19 4.48 2.53
CA ARG A 16 -11.18 4.83 1.53
C ARG A 16 -10.94 6.35 1.48
N ARG A 17 -12.01 7.15 1.51
CA ARG A 17 -11.88 8.62 1.51
C ARG A 17 -11.17 9.12 2.76
N GLU A 18 -11.51 8.58 3.93
CA GLU A 18 -10.84 8.94 5.19
C GLU A 18 -9.36 8.57 5.19
N ALA A 19 -8.99 7.41 4.64
CA ALA A 19 -7.59 7.02 4.45
C ALA A 19 -6.83 8.00 3.56
N LEU A 20 -7.40 8.35 2.40
CA LEU A 20 -6.78 9.33 1.48
C LEU A 20 -6.63 10.70 2.14
N LYS A 21 -7.63 11.15 2.90
CA LYS A 21 -7.61 12.43 3.61
C LYS A 21 -6.54 12.44 4.71
N ARG A 22 -6.46 11.38 5.51
CA ARG A 22 -5.42 11.19 6.55
C ARG A 22 -4.02 11.27 5.94
N ASP A 23 -3.83 10.63 4.79
CA ASP A 23 -2.53 10.55 4.11
C ASP A 23 -2.24 11.79 3.23
N GLY A 24 -3.09 12.82 3.31
CA GLY A 24 -2.94 14.05 2.55
C GLY A 24 -2.94 13.85 1.03
N TYR A 25 -3.56 12.78 0.54
CA TYR A 25 -3.50 12.35 -0.87
C TYR A 25 -2.07 12.08 -1.36
N HIS A 26 -1.23 11.46 -0.53
CA HIS A 26 0.11 11.03 -0.90
C HIS A 26 0.33 9.54 -0.61
N CYS A 27 1.30 8.96 -1.31
CA CYS A 27 1.76 7.60 -1.03
C CYS A 27 2.48 7.59 0.34
N THR A 28 2.12 6.67 1.22
CA THR A 28 2.68 6.59 2.58
C THR A 28 4.01 5.84 2.66
N VAL A 29 4.56 5.39 1.52
CA VAL A 29 5.88 4.75 1.47
C VAL A 29 6.95 5.81 1.66
N GLU A 30 7.76 5.66 2.70
CA GLU A 30 8.89 6.54 2.99
C GLU A 30 9.84 6.64 1.79
N GLY A 31 10.25 7.85 1.43
CA GLY A 31 11.10 8.11 0.27
C GLY A 31 10.37 8.09 -1.07
N CYS A 32 9.07 7.78 -1.12
CA CYS A 32 8.28 7.88 -2.35
C CYS A 32 7.99 9.34 -2.71
N GLN A 33 8.70 9.85 -3.71
CA GLN A 33 8.50 11.22 -4.21
C GLN A 33 7.65 11.29 -5.48
N THR A 34 7.10 10.16 -5.95
CA THR A 34 6.35 10.12 -7.21
C THR A 34 5.08 10.99 -7.12
N PRO A 35 4.98 12.10 -7.87
CA PRO A 35 3.74 12.85 -7.95
C PRO A 35 2.74 12.01 -8.74
N THR A 36 1.66 11.57 -8.09
CA THR A 36 0.63 10.79 -8.78
C THR A 36 -0.75 11.03 -8.21
N HIS A 37 -1.71 11.20 -9.12
CA HIS A 37 -3.13 11.24 -8.80
C HIS A 37 -3.76 9.84 -8.74
N ALA A 38 -3.04 8.81 -9.19
CA ALA A 38 -3.49 7.42 -9.19
C ALA A 38 -3.15 6.73 -7.87
N LEU A 39 -3.96 7.03 -6.84
CA LEU A 39 -3.81 6.50 -5.50
C LEU A 39 -4.76 5.33 -5.23
N HIS A 40 -4.19 4.29 -4.64
CA HIS A 40 -4.87 3.08 -4.22
C HIS A 40 -4.81 2.99 -2.69
N VAL A 41 -5.92 2.61 -2.06
CA VAL A 41 -5.94 2.34 -0.62
C VAL A 41 -5.92 0.83 -0.44
N ASP A 42 -4.85 0.35 0.19
CA ASP A 42 -4.57 -1.06 0.43
C ASP A 42 -4.68 -1.35 1.92
N HIS A 43 -5.15 -2.54 2.26
CA HIS A 43 -5.09 -3.04 3.63
C HIS A 43 -3.67 -3.50 3.94
N ILE A 44 -3.10 -3.06 5.07
CA ILE A 44 -1.76 -3.49 5.53
C ILE A 44 -1.79 -4.99 5.86
N GLN A 45 -2.74 -5.39 6.71
CA GLN A 45 -3.09 -6.79 6.96
C GLN A 45 -4.27 -7.17 6.06
N THR A 46 -4.13 -8.26 5.31
CA THR A 46 -5.14 -8.72 4.36
C THR A 46 -6.47 -9.04 5.04
N ARG A 47 -7.57 -8.76 4.34
CA ARG A 47 -8.90 -9.19 4.77
C ARG A 47 -9.00 -10.71 4.76
N PRO A 48 -9.81 -11.33 5.64
CA PRO A 48 -10.10 -12.76 5.60
C PRO A 48 -10.60 -13.19 4.21
N ARG A 49 -10.07 -14.31 3.70
CA ARG A 49 -10.45 -14.83 2.38
C ARG A 49 -11.95 -15.15 2.35
N GLY A 50 -12.62 -14.69 1.30
CA GLY A 50 -14.06 -14.93 1.10
C GLY A 50 -14.99 -13.96 1.85
N ALA A 51 -14.46 -13.05 2.69
CA ALA A 51 -15.29 -12.07 3.38
C ALA A 51 -15.95 -11.08 2.41
N THR A 52 -17.28 -11.09 2.31
CA THR A 52 -18.06 -10.22 1.40
C THR A 52 -18.56 -8.92 2.05
N GLY A 53 -18.54 -8.84 3.38
CA GLY A 53 -18.91 -7.65 4.17
C GLY A 53 -17.76 -7.08 5.00
N PRO A 54 -18.01 -6.00 5.78
CA PRO A 54 -17.03 -5.43 6.69
C PRO A 54 -16.52 -6.44 7.73
N THR A 55 -15.26 -6.31 8.10
CA THR A 55 -14.52 -7.16 9.04
C THR A 55 -13.73 -6.31 10.01
N SER A 56 -13.13 -6.94 11.03
CA SER A 56 -12.19 -6.28 11.95
C SER A 56 -10.94 -5.71 11.26
N ALA A 57 -10.61 -6.17 10.06
CA ALA A 57 -9.50 -5.62 9.26
C ALA A 57 -9.86 -4.29 8.59
N ASP A 58 -11.14 -3.92 8.52
CA ASP A 58 -11.62 -2.74 7.80
C ASP A 58 -11.64 -1.48 8.70
N VAL A 59 -10.48 -1.18 9.26
CA VAL A 59 -10.26 -0.05 10.18
C VAL A 59 -9.19 0.88 9.62
N LEU A 60 -9.34 2.18 9.86
CA LEU A 60 -8.44 3.21 9.31
C LEU A 60 -6.93 2.94 9.59
N PRO A 61 -6.51 2.50 10.80
CA PRO A 61 -5.10 2.19 11.07
C PRO A 61 -4.55 1.02 10.24
N ASN A 62 -5.41 0.11 9.77
CA ASN A 62 -5.00 -1.01 8.92
C ASN A 62 -4.98 -0.64 7.42
N LEU A 63 -5.17 0.63 7.07
CA LEU A 63 -5.13 1.10 5.68
C LEU A 63 -3.89 1.95 5.42
N ARG A 64 -3.37 1.83 4.20
CA ARG A 64 -2.29 2.67 3.65
C ARG A 64 -2.63 3.16 2.25
N THR A 65 -2.24 4.37 1.94
CA THR A 65 -2.34 4.93 0.58
C THR A 65 -1.06 4.63 -0.20
N LEU A 66 -1.21 4.03 -1.38
CA LEU A 66 -0.10 3.67 -2.28
C LEU A 66 -0.28 4.32 -3.66
N CYS A 67 0.83 4.70 -4.28
CA CYS A 67 0.85 5.01 -5.71
C CYS A 67 0.74 3.72 -6.54
N GLY A 68 0.37 3.83 -7.82
CA GLY A 68 0.27 2.67 -8.71
C GLY A 68 1.54 1.82 -8.86
N ASN A 69 2.74 2.39 -8.62
CA ASN A 69 3.98 1.62 -8.60
C ASN A 69 4.05 0.72 -7.36
N HIS A 70 3.86 1.30 -6.18
CA HIS A 70 3.91 0.59 -4.89
C HIS A 70 2.75 -0.40 -4.73
N ASP A 71 1.54 -0.05 -5.19
CA ASP A 71 0.40 -0.97 -5.23
C ASP A 71 0.74 -2.23 -6.05
N ARG A 72 1.31 -2.05 -7.25
CA ARG A 72 1.71 -3.19 -8.11
C ARG A 72 2.79 -4.07 -7.48
N MET A 73 3.71 -3.50 -6.68
CA MET A 73 4.77 -4.28 -6.03
C MET A 73 4.24 -5.30 -5.04
N VAL A 74 3.19 -4.96 -4.30
CA VAL A 74 2.63 -5.79 -3.21
C VAL A 74 1.30 -6.42 -3.55
N LYS A 75 0.83 -6.25 -4.79
CA LYS A 75 -0.43 -6.82 -5.25
C LYS A 75 -0.46 -8.33 -5.03
N GLU A 76 -1.58 -8.81 -4.49
CA GLU A 76 -1.79 -10.24 -4.27
C GLU A 76 -1.97 -10.96 -5.62
N GLY A 77 -1.16 -11.98 -5.87
CA GLY A 77 -1.27 -12.85 -7.05
C GLY A 77 -2.31 -13.96 -6.87
N ALA A 78 -2.54 -14.75 -7.91
CA ALA A 78 -3.49 -15.86 -7.88
C ALA A 78 -3.21 -16.92 -6.78
N SER A 79 -1.95 -17.02 -6.33
CA SER A 79 -1.54 -17.90 -5.23
C SER A 79 -1.96 -17.41 -3.84
N GLY A 80 -2.54 -16.21 -3.72
CA GLY A 80 -2.85 -15.58 -2.45
C GLY A 80 -1.65 -14.98 -1.73
N ARG A 81 -0.46 -14.98 -2.37
CA ARG A 81 0.75 -14.34 -1.84
C ARG A 81 0.87 -12.94 -2.41
N ARG A 82 1.27 -11.98 -1.57
CA ARG A 82 1.64 -10.63 -2.00
C ARG A 82 2.97 -10.68 -2.76
N GLY A 83 3.07 -9.87 -3.81
CA GLY A 83 4.33 -9.60 -4.47
C GLY A 83 5.39 -9.08 -3.48
N ASN A 84 6.65 -9.40 -3.73
CA ASN A 84 7.80 -9.00 -2.89
C ASN A 84 7.65 -9.36 -1.39
N GLY A 85 6.89 -10.41 -1.05
CA GLY A 85 6.59 -10.76 0.34
C GLY A 85 5.82 -9.68 1.11
N GLY A 86 5.17 -8.75 0.42
CA GLY A 86 4.50 -7.58 1.01
C GLY A 86 5.44 -6.40 1.33
N GLN A 87 6.73 -6.50 0.99
CA GLN A 87 7.69 -5.42 1.21
C GLN A 87 7.56 -4.35 0.12
N LEU A 88 7.55 -3.09 0.57
CA LEU A 88 7.55 -1.91 -0.27
C LEU A 88 8.97 -1.35 -0.28
N ILE A 89 9.55 -1.22 -1.47
CA ILE A 89 10.90 -0.69 -1.66
C ILE A 89 10.86 0.51 -2.59
N VAL A 90 11.70 1.51 -2.30
CA VAL A 90 11.92 2.63 -3.23
C VAL A 90 13.03 2.25 -4.19
N ARG A 91 12.74 2.29 -5.50
CA ARG A 91 13.72 1.94 -6.53
C ARG A 91 14.63 3.13 -6.84
N GLY A 92 15.90 2.83 -7.13
CA GLY A 92 16.88 3.78 -7.65
C GLY A 92 18.03 4.05 -6.67
N CYS A 93 19.05 4.75 -7.17
CA CYS A 93 20.17 5.24 -6.40
C CYS A 93 20.34 6.76 -6.64
N ASP A 94 20.90 7.46 -5.65
CA ASP A 94 21.29 8.85 -5.78
C ASP A 94 22.58 9.01 -6.63
N ALA A 95 23.04 10.25 -6.82
CA ALA A 95 24.24 10.56 -7.60
C ALA A 95 25.53 9.97 -7.00
N SER A 96 25.53 9.58 -5.72
CA SER A 96 26.64 8.90 -5.05
C SER A 96 26.57 7.38 -5.15
N GLY A 97 25.56 6.84 -5.83
CA GLY A 97 25.31 5.41 -5.95
C GLY A 97 24.63 4.78 -4.73
N ARG A 98 24.17 5.60 -3.76
CA ARG A 98 23.46 5.10 -2.57
C ARG A 98 21.98 4.86 -2.88
N PRO A 99 21.37 3.78 -2.36
CA PRO A 99 19.96 3.48 -2.57
C PRO A 99 19.05 4.60 -2.04
N LEU A 100 18.04 4.96 -2.83
CA LEU A 100 17.03 5.97 -2.46
C LEU A 100 16.09 5.49 -1.36
N ASP A 101 15.96 4.17 -1.17
CA ASP A 101 15.16 3.58 -0.10
C ASP A 101 15.81 3.82 1.27
N PRO A 102 15.18 4.63 2.15
CA PRO A 102 15.72 4.91 3.48
C PRO A 102 15.90 3.63 4.31
N ASN A 103 15.08 2.62 4.06
CA ASN A 103 15.07 1.35 4.79
C ASN A 103 16.04 0.31 4.22
N HIS A 104 16.79 0.64 3.16
CA HIS A 104 17.77 -0.27 2.56
C HIS A 104 18.88 -0.67 3.54
N PRO A 105 19.33 -1.95 3.58
CA PRO A 105 20.38 -2.40 4.50
C PRO A 105 21.69 -1.60 4.45
N TRP A 106 22.04 -1.03 3.29
CA TRP A 106 23.21 -0.16 3.14
C TRP A 106 23.07 1.18 3.86
N ASN A 107 21.84 1.68 4.02
CA ASN A 107 21.55 2.88 4.81
C ASN A 107 21.46 2.57 6.31
N LYS A 108 21.43 1.28 6.69
CA LYS A 108 21.33 0.80 8.08
C LYS A 108 22.68 0.45 8.72
N ARG A 109 23.81 0.82 8.12
CA ARG A 109 25.15 0.65 8.71
C ARG A 109 25.76 2.00 9.07
N GLY A 110 25.71 2.32 10.36
CA GLY A 110 26.34 3.48 10.97
C GLY A 110 25.61 3.96 12.23
N ALA A 111 25.43 3.08 13.21
CA ALA A 111 25.18 3.44 14.61
C ALA A 111 26.32 2.86 15.45
#